data_AF-A0A7Y3AIG6-F1
#
_entry.id   AF-A0A7Y3AIG6-F1
#
_cell.length_a   1.000
_cell.length_b   1.000
_cell.length_c   1.000
_cell.angle_alpha   90.00
_cell.angle_beta   90.00
_cell.angle_gamma   90.00
#
_symmetry.space_group_name_H-M   'P 1'
#
loop_
_entity.id
_entity.type
_entity.pdbx_description
1 polymer ?
#
loop_
_entity_poly.entity_id
_entity_poly.type
_entity_poly.pdbx_seq_one_letter_code
_entity_poly.pdbx_strand_id
1 'polypeptide(L)'
;IIQLRHEGPSHMVMPAIHLSRFQVRDLFSDVTGSEQTEDIEKLVKVARRELRQKFAEADMGITGANFAVANTGAIGLVTNEGNARLVTTLPRVHVALMGIDKLVPSIEDALKILKVLTRNATGQSITSYVTWVTGANECEINADHKKDIHFVMLDNGRREMAEDPLFSQVFRCVRCGACANVCPVYRLVGGHKMGHIYIGAIGLILTYFFHGPDKAKNLVQNCINCEACKDICAGGIDLPRLIKGVQARIQDEQGHPLPSLLLSKILKNRKLFHTLLRTAKWAQKPVAGDDGFMRHLPMMFFREHDFKALPTVAEKPFRDLWPKIRPKIDNPRYKVGLFSGCVQDFVYPEQMQAAVELFADHDVDMSFPMKQSCCGLPVQMMGEMKASRDVALQNLRAFEKEDIDYIITLCASCASHLKHNYPVLLEDDPKLREKIEQFTAKVIDMSSFVHDVLKVSADDFDGDGKKTTFHAPCHLCRGLGVHDAPRNLMRTAGMDYREATEEEVCCGFGGTYSAKFPELSQQLLTKKLDNVEATGAEMLLTDCPGCVMQLRGGLKKRESKIEVKHTIEALAARRIKKK
;
A
#
# COMPACT_ATOMS: atom_id res chain seq x y z
N ILE A 1 21.40 -19.76 13.74
CA ILE A 1 20.45 -20.28 12.72
C ILE A 1 20.77 -19.68 11.36
N ILE A 2 20.36 -18.43 11.06
CA ILE A 2 20.59 -17.76 9.76
C ILE A 2 22.05 -17.85 9.28
N GLN A 3 23.02 -17.55 10.15
CA GLN A 3 24.44 -17.65 9.83
C GLN A 3 24.89 -19.06 9.44
N LEU A 4 24.36 -20.10 10.11
CA LEU A 4 24.68 -21.50 9.81
C LEU A 4 24.08 -21.95 8.47
N ARG A 5 23.04 -21.26 8.00
CA ARG A 5 22.39 -21.51 6.71
C ARG A 5 22.91 -20.63 5.58
N HIS A 6 23.85 -19.71 5.87
CA HIS A 6 24.39 -18.76 4.90
C HIS A 6 23.31 -17.95 4.15
N GLU A 7 22.21 -17.62 4.84
CA GLU A 7 21.08 -16.87 4.28
C GLU A 7 20.96 -15.47 4.91
N GLY A 8 20.18 -14.58 4.27
CA GLY A 8 19.82 -13.28 4.86
C GLY A 8 18.66 -13.38 5.86
N PRO A 9 18.45 -12.39 6.73
CA PRO A 9 17.26 -12.36 7.59
C PRO A 9 16.00 -12.19 6.74
N SER A 10 14.94 -12.95 7.04
CA SER A 10 13.65 -12.77 6.38
C SER A 10 12.78 -11.73 7.07
N HIS A 11 13.06 -11.36 8.33
CA HIS A 11 12.34 -10.32 9.06
C HIS A 11 13.24 -9.53 10.02
N MET A 12 12.98 -8.23 10.23
CA MET A 12 13.84 -7.37 11.07
C MET A 12 13.86 -7.76 12.55
N VAL A 13 12.71 -8.17 13.12
CA VAL A 13 12.62 -8.52 14.54
C VAL A 13 12.59 -10.04 14.78
N MET A 14 12.43 -10.83 13.72
CA MET A 14 12.36 -12.30 13.76
C MET A 14 13.13 -12.88 12.57
N PRO A 15 14.48 -12.81 12.56
CA PRO A 15 15.30 -13.10 11.39
C PRO A 15 15.02 -14.43 10.69
N ALA A 16 14.62 -15.46 11.45
CA ALA A 16 14.37 -16.82 10.98
C ALA A 16 12.87 -17.20 10.94
N ILE A 17 11.96 -16.23 10.84
CA ILE A 17 10.50 -16.49 10.86
C ILE A 17 10.02 -17.41 9.72
N HIS A 18 10.81 -17.51 8.64
CA HIS A 18 10.50 -18.37 7.50
C HIS A 18 10.84 -19.86 7.74
N LEU A 19 11.46 -20.20 8.88
CA LEU A 19 11.84 -21.57 9.21
C LEU A 19 10.86 -22.19 10.20
N SER A 20 10.45 -23.43 9.92
CA SER A 20 9.70 -24.26 10.87
C SER A 20 10.60 -24.82 11.96
N ARG A 21 10.01 -25.22 13.09
CA ARG A 21 10.73 -25.92 14.18
C ARG A 21 11.43 -27.20 13.71
N PHE A 22 10.88 -27.88 12.71
CA PHE A 22 11.46 -29.10 12.14
C PHE A 22 12.73 -28.80 11.34
N GLN A 23 12.72 -27.74 10.53
CA GLN A 23 13.93 -27.31 9.80
C GLN A 23 15.03 -26.82 10.76
N VAL A 24 14.66 -26.17 11.86
CA VAL A 24 15.61 -25.76 12.90
C VAL A 24 16.19 -26.99 13.63
N ARG A 25 15.34 -27.99 13.92
CA ARG A 25 15.78 -29.28 14.47
C ARG A 25 16.81 -29.94 13.57
N ASP A 26 16.51 -30.10 12.29
CA ASP A 26 17.41 -30.77 11.33
C ASP A 26 18.76 -30.04 11.25
N LEU A 27 18.74 -28.71 11.15
CA LEU A 27 19.94 -27.88 11.19
C LEU A 27 20.77 -28.10 12.47
N PHE A 28 20.12 -28.18 13.64
CA PHE A 28 20.84 -28.39 14.89
C PHE A 28 21.37 -29.82 15.01
N SER A 29 20.65 -30.80 14.48
CA SER A 29 21.14 -32.19 14.39
C SER A 29 22.42 -32.27 13.58
N ASP A 30 22.44 -31.63 12.41
CA ASP A 30 23.62 -31.59 11.53
C ASP A 30 24.81 -30.90 12.19
N VAL A 31 24.57 -29.74 12.82
CA VAL A 31 25.63 -28.93 13.42
C VAL A 31 26.20 -29.56 14.69
N THR A 32 25.38 -30.26 15.48
CA THR A 32 25.83 -30.92 16.71
C THR A 32 26.31 -32.35 16.50
N GLY A 33 26.05 -32.95 15.34
CA GLY A 33 26.31 -34.36 15.06
C GLY A 33 25.46 -35.33 15.90
N SER A 34 24.38 -34.85 16.52
CA SER A 34 23.51 -35.65 17.37
C SER A 34 22.04 -35.29 17.13
N GLU A 35 21.16 -36.30 17.07
CA GLU A 35 19.75 -36.08 16.77
C GLU A 35 19.08 -35.17 17.81
N GLN A 36 18.46 -34.09 17.34
CA GLN A 36 17.69 -33.16 18.15
C GLN A 36 16.19 -33.40 18.00
N THR A 37 15.41 -32.96 18.97
CA THR A 37 13.94 -32.99 18.93
C THR A 37 13.36 -31.69 18.38
N GLU A 38 12.13 -31.72 17.87
CA GLU A 38 11.38 -30.52 17.45
C GLU A 38 10.85 -29.66 18.62
N ASP A 39 11.02 -30.11 19.85
CA ASP A 39 10.67 -29.36 21.05
C ASP A 39 11.50 -28.07 21.19
N ILE A 40 10.80 -26.93 21.27
CA ILE A 40 11.41 -25.61 21.23
C ILE A 40 12.32 -25.38 22.44
N GLU A 41 11.91 -25.81 23.63
CA GLU A 41 12.71 -25.61 24.84
C GLU A 41 14.03 -26.38 24.79
N LYS A 42 13.99 -27.63 24.30
CA LYS A 42 15.18 -28.44 24.07
C LYS A 42 16.10 -27.80 23.02
N LEU A 43 15.57 -27.33 21.90
CA LEU A 43 16.37 -26.63 20.88
C LEU A 43 17.06 -25.37 21.44
N VAL A 44 16.36 -24.59 22.27
CA VAL A 44 16.95 -23.42 22.94
C VAL A 44 18.05 -23.83 23.92
N LYS A 45 17.87 -24.94 24.66
CA LYS A 45 18.92 -25.48 25.56
C LYS A 45 20.16 -25.92 24.79
N VAL A 46 19.99 -26.53 23.63
CA VAL A 46 21.10 -26.91 22.73
C VAL A 46 21.87 -25.66 22.31
N ALA A 47 21.19 -24.67 21.73
CA ALA A 47 21.84 -23.42 21.32
C ALA A 47 22.57 -22.74 22.49
N ARG A 48 21.97 -22.75 23.70
CA ARG A 48 22.60 -22.21 24.90
C ARG A 48 23.86 -22.97 25.30
N ARG A 49 23.85 -24.30 25.25
CA ARG A 49 25.02 -25.15 25.58
C ARG A 49 26.17 -24.84 24.61
N GLU A 50 25.89 -24.86 23.31
CA GLU A 50 26.92 -24.66 22.27
C GLU A 50 27.48 -23.22 22.24
N LEU A 51 26.65 -22.20 22.50
CA LEU A 51 27.07 -20.80 22.40
C LEU A 51 27.73 -20.25 23.67
N ARG A 52 27.41 -20.79 24.86
CA ARG A 52 27.91 -20.25 26.14
C ARG A 52 29.43 -20.23 26.22
N GLN A 53 30.08 -21.33 25.84
CA GLN A 53 31.54 -21.42 25.85
C GLN A 53 32.15 -20.37 24.91
N LYS A 54 31.59 -20.22 23.70
CA LYS A 54 32.03 -19.21 22.74
C LYS A 54 31.90 -17.79 23.28
N PHE A 55 30.85 -17.47 24.03
CA PHE A 55 30.71 -16.15 24.66
C PHE A 55 31.72 -15.92 25.79
N ALA A 56 32.07 -16.96 26.55
CA ALA A 56 33.01 -16.86 27.66
C ALA A 56 34.48 -16.74 27.21
N GLU A 57 34.83 -17.38 26.11
CA GLU A 57 36.20 -17.41 25.56
C GLU A 57 36.49 -16.26 24.58
N ALA A 58 35.47 -15.56 24.10
CA ALA A 58 35.66 -14.49 23.12
C ALA A 58 36.40 -13.28 23.71
N ASP A 59 37.47 -12.85 23.05
CA ASP A 59 38.20 -11.63 23.41
C ASP A 59 37.44 -10.34 23.06
N MET A 60 36.61 -10.38 22.01
CA MET A 60 35.88 -9.23 21.49
C MET A 60 34.40 -9.54 21.24
N GLY A 61 33.53 -8.67 21.75
CA GLY A 61 32.10 -8.67 21.46
C GLY A 61 31.72 -7.55 20.48
N ILE A 62 30.90 -7.86 19.49
CA ILE A 62 30.36 -6.87 18.54
C ILE A 62 28.85 -6.80 18.68
N THR A 63 28.30 -5.61 18.91
CA THR A 63 26.86 -5.37 18.95
C THR A 63 26.44 -4.26 18.01
N GLY A 64 25.15 -4.23 17.70
CA GLY A 64 24.49 -3.02 17.19
C GLY A 64 24.21 -2.00 18.29
N ALA A 65 23.36 -1.03 18.00
CA ALA A 65 22.64 -0.22 18.99
C ALA A 65 21.24 0.12 18.45
N ASN A 66 20.22 0.04 19.31
CA ASN A 66 18.90 0.58 19.01
C ASN A 66 18.86 2.09 19.27
N PHE A 67 19.63 2.54 20.29
CA PHE A 67 19.72 3.93 20.73
C PHE A 67 21.18 4.28 20.99
N ALA A 68 21.60 5.47 20.58
CA ALA A 68 22.84 6.12 20.99
C ALA A 68 22.48 7.48 21.59
N VAL A 69 22.56 7.58 22.91
CA VAL A 69 22.04 8.71 23.68
C VAL A 69 23.12 9.77 23.81
N ALA A 70 22.93 10.92 23.15
CA ALA A 70 23.96 11.95 23.01
C ALA A 70 24.37 12.57 24.36
N ASN A 71 23.41 12.87 25.23
CA ASN A 71 23.70 13.57 26.49
C ASN A 71 24.35 12.70 27.57
N THR A 72 24.23 11.38 27.50
CA THR A 72 24.83 10.45 28.48
C THR A 72 25.96 9.59 27.90
N GLY A 73 26.14 9.58 26.58
CA GLY A 73 27.03 8.63 25.89
C GLY A 73 26.60 7.17 26.03
N ALA A 74 25.36 6.90 26.49
CA ALA A 74 24.85 5.56 26.68
C ALA A 74 24.34 4.97 25.36
N ILE A 75 24.51 3.66 25.17
CA ILE A 75 23.81 2.91 24.13
C ILE A 75 22.72 2.05 24.74
N GLY A 76 21.63 1.87 24.00
CA GLY A 76 20.53 0.99 24.37
C GLY A 76 20.35 -0.14 23.36
N LEU A 77 20.15 -1.35 23.89
CA LEU A 77 19.94 -2.59 23.13
C LEU A 77 18.58 -3.17 23.47
N VAL A 78 17.84 -3.59 22.45
CA VAL A 78 16.52 -4.21 22.57
C VAL A 78 16.60 -5.61 21.98
N THR A 79 16.55 -6.64 22.83
CA THR A 79 16.72 -8.04 22.38
C THR A 79 15.70 -8.98 22.99
N ASN A 80 15.28 -9.96 22.19
CA ASN A 80 14.39 -11.03 22.64
C ASN A 80 15.17 -12.17 23.33
N GLU A 81 16.49 -12.27 23.12
CA GLU A 81 17.38 -13.20 23.82
C GLU A 81 18.44 -12.48 24.67
N GLY A 82 19.00 -13.20 25.66
CA GLY A 82 20.02 -12.67 26.58
C GLY A 82 21.44 -12.62 26.02
N ASN A 83 21.65 -13.04 24.77
CA ASN A 83 23.00 -13.18 24.18
C ASN A 83 23.72 -11.84 24.05
N ALA A 84 23.01 -10.77 23.70
CA ALA A 84 23.61 -9.44 23.57
C ALA A 84 24.24 -8.96 24.88
N ARG A 85 23.62 -9.25 26.03
CA ARG A 85 24.21 -8.93 27.34
C ARG A 85 25.53 -9.67 27.57
N LEU A 86 25.63 -10.93 27.16
CA LEU A 86 26.89 -11.69 27.26
C LEU A 86 27.96 -11.06 26.37
N VAL A 87 27.60 -10.67 25.14
CA VAL A 87 28.50 -10.01 24.19
C VAL A 87 29.00 -8.65 24.69
N THR A 88 28.15 -7.86 25.36
CA THR A 88 28.58 -6.56 25.93
C THR A 88 29.33 -6.70 27.24
N THR A 89 29.15 -7.79 27.99
CA THR A 89 29.67 -7.92 29.36
C THR A 89 30.94 -8.75 29.45
N LEU A 90 31.00 -9.94 28.83
CA LEU A 90 32.09 -10.90 29.06
C LEU A 90 33.40 -10.57 28.33
N PRO A 91 33.41 -10.29 27.02
CA PRO A 91 34.66 -10.08 26.27
C PRO A 91 35.39 -8.84 26.77
N ARG A 92 36.73 -8.82 26.79
CA ARG A 92 37.50 -7.65 27.26
C ARG A 92 37.35 -6.41 26.36
N VAL A 93 37.07 -6.63 25.06
CA VAL A 93 36.79 -5.57 24.07
C VAL A 93 35.31 -5.58 23.69
N HIS A 94 34.66 -4.42 23.62
CA HIS A 94 33.32 -4.26 23.07
C HIS A 94 33.30 -3.22 21.94
N VAL A 95 32.86 -3.64 20.76
CA VAL A 95 32.61 -2.77 19.62
C VAL A 95 31.11 -2.59 19.40
N ALA A 96 30.62 -1.36 19.51
CA ALA A 96 29.26 -0.99 19.15
C ALA A 96 29.24 -0.38 17.74
N LEU A 97 28.73 -1.13 16.76
CA LEU A 97 28.56 -0.71 15.37
C LEU A 97 27.14 -0.20 15.16
N MET A 98 26.98 1.08 14.88
CA MET A 98 25.65 1.69 14.77
C MET A 98 25.61 2.74 13.67
N GLY A 99 24.45 2.86 13.01
CA GLY A 99 24.24 3.95 12.08
C GLY A 99 24.11 5.29 12.81
N ILE A 100 24.49 6.39 12.15
CA ILE A 100 24.25 7.74 12.70
C ILE A 100 22.76 8.02 12.93
N ASP A 101 21.87 7.25 12.28
CA ASP A 101 20.42 7.28 12.50
C ASP A 101 19.96 6.75 13.85
N LYS A 102 20.88 6.25 14.68
CA LYS A 102 20.60 5.77 16.04
C LYS A 102 20.79 6.83 17.12
N LEU A 103 21.36 7.99 16.76
CA LEU A 103 21.51 9.09 17.71
C LEU A 103 20.16 9.62 18.15
N VAL A 104 20.01 9.79 19.46
CA VAL A 104 18.87 10.46 20.10
C VAL A 104 19.38 11.47 21.13
N PRO A 105 18.69 12.59 21.36
CA PRO A 105 19.19 13.64 22.25
C PRO A 105 19.31 13.18 23.71
N SER A 106 18.28 12.47 24.19
CA SER A 106 18.15 12.10 25.61
C SER A 106 17.63 10.67 25.81
N ILE A 107 17.79 10.16 27.03
CA ILE A 107 17.22 8.87 27.44
C ILE A 107 15.68 8.90 27.38
N GLU A 108 15.05 10.05 27.61
CA GLU A 108 13.60 10.20 27.52
C GLU A 108 13.10 9.94 26.09
N ASP A 109 13.82 10.47 25.09
CA ASP A 109 13.52 10.23 23.68
C ASP A 109 13.69 8.75 23.31
N ALA A 110 14.75 8.12 23.81
CA ALA A 110 14.98 6.69 23.63
C ALA A 110 13.84 5.85 24.24
N LEU A 111 13.35 6.22 25.43
CA LEU A 111 12.23 5.55 26.10
C LEU A 111 10.90 5.73 25.36
N LYS A 112 10.66 6.91 24.76
CA LYS A 112 9.51 7.14 23.88
C LYS A 112 9.53 6.20 22.67
N ILE A 113 10.69 6.06 22.01
CA ILE A 113 10.86 5.14 20.89
C ILE A 113 10.67 3.69 21.34
N LEU A 114 11.26 3.30 22.47
CA LEU A 114 11.14 1.96 23.04
C LEU A 114 9.67 1.58 23.32
N LYS A 115 8.89 2.50 23.89
CA LYS A 115 7.45 2.32 24.16
C LYS A 115 6.67 1.99 22.90
N VAL A 116 7.07 2.54 21.75
CA VAL A 116 6.41 2.30 20.46
C VAL A 116 6.94 1.03 19.79
N LEU A 117 8.26 0.81 19.83
CA LEU A 117 8.94 -0.28 19.13
C LEU A 117 8.35 -1.65 19.46
N THR A 118 8.30 -2.03 20.75
CA THR A 118 7.89 -3.38 21.14
C THR A 118 6.40 -3.62 20.91
N ARG A 119 5.57 -2.60 21.15
CA ARG A 119 4.13 -2.67 20.94
C ARG A 119 3.78 -2.86 19.47
N ASN A 120 4.44 -2.10 18.60
CA ASN A 120 4.19 -2.17 17.16
C ASN A 120 4.88 -3.37 16.49
N ALA A 121 5.94 -3.91 17.09
CA ALA A 121 6.65 -5.07 16.56
C ALA A 121 6.00 -6.41 16.93
N THR A 122 5.78 -6.64 18.22
CA THR A 122 5.40 -7.95 18.78
C THR A 122 4.16 -7.88 19.67
N GLY A 123 3.53 -6.71 19.82
CA GLY A 123 2.41 -6.50 20.74
C GLY A 123 2.83 -6.47 22.22
N GLN A 124 4.13 -6.48 22.51
CA GLN A 124 4.65 -6.53 23.88
C GLN A 124 4.76 -5.14 24.50
N SER A 125 4.44 -5.02 25.78
CA SER A 125 4.62 -3.79 26.56
C SER A 125 6.10 -3.36 26.62
N ILE A 126 6.99 -4.34 26.77
CA ILE A 126 8.44 -4.25 26.68
C ILE A 126 8.96 -5.63 26.24
N THR A 127 10.11 -5.69 25.57
CA THR A 127 10.75 -6.97 25.19
C THR A 127 11.37 -7.66 26.42
N SER A 128 11.86 -8.88 26.25
CA SER A 128 12.56 -9.66 27.28
C SER A 128 13.75 -8.93 27.89
N TYR A 129 14.56 -8.23 27.08
CA TYR A 129 15.74 -7.51 27.55
C TYR A 129 15.86 -6.13 26.91
N VAL A 130 15.95 -5.10 27.76
CA VAL A 130 16.38 -3.77 27.38
C VAL A 130 17.64 -3.46 28.18
N THR A 131 18.79 -3.46 27.51
CA THR A 131 20.09 -3.27 28.14
C THR A 131 20.62 -1.89 27.82
N TRP A 132 21.02 -1.15 28.86
CA TRP A 132 21.71 0.12 28.74
C TRP A 132 23.17 -0.06 29.10
N VAL A 133 24.07 0.43 28.24
CA VAL A 133 25.52 0.39 28.48
C VAL A 133 26.02 1.83 28.47
N THR A 134 26.69 2.25 29.53
CA THR A 134 27.27 3.59 29.67
C THR A 134 28.69 3.48 30.21
N GLY A 135 29.63 4.18 29.55
CA GLY A 135 31.04 4.14 29.91
C GLY A 135 31.69 2.76 29.78
N ALA A 136 32.98 2.69 30.14
CA ALA A 136 33.73 1.46 30.22
C ALA A 136 33.40 0.72 31.52
N ASN A 137 32.82 -0.48 31.41
CA ASN A 137 32.60 -1.36 32.56
C ASN A 137 33.94 -1.87 33.11
N GLU A 138 33.97 -2.26 34.38
CA GLU A 138 35.14 -2.90 35.01
C GLU A 138 35.51 -4.20 34.26
N CYS A 139 36.82 -4.40 34.05
CA CYS A 139 37.37 -5.58 33.38
C CYS A 139 38.78 -5.88 33.89
N GLU A 140 38.91 -6.86 34.79
CA GLU A 140 40.19 -7.23 35.43
C GLU A 140 41.28 -7.71 34.48
N ILE A 141 40.90 -8.20 33.30
CA ILE A 141 41.85 -8.73 32.32
C ILE A 141 42.62 -7.59 31.64
N ASN A 142 42.06 -6.38 31.62
CA ASN A 142 42.66 -5.22 30.99
C ASN A 142 43.58 -4.47 31.96
N ALA A 143 44.62 -3.83 31.43
CA ALA A 143 45.68 -3.20 32.22
C ALA A 143 45.20 -2.02 33.09
N ASP A 144 44.14 -1.33 32.68
CA ASP A 144 43.51 -0.23 33.41
C ASP A 144 42.28 -0.69 34.23
N HIS A 145 42.07 -2.01 34.34
CA HIS A 145 40.92 -2.66 34.95
C HIS A 145 39.57 -2.22 34.33
N LYS A 146 39.57 -1.73 33.08
CA LYS A 146 38.38 -1.30 32.36
C LYS A 146 38.29 -1.94 30.99
N LYS A 147 37.06 -2.13 30.53
CA LYS A 147 36.74 -2.65 29.21
C LYS A 147 37.14 -1.65 28.12
N ASP A 148 37.79 -2.13 27.07
CA ASP A 148 38.02 -1.34 25.85
C ASP A 148 36.71 -1.23 25.06
N ILE A 149 36.18 -0.01 24.91
CA ILE A 149 34.94 0.23 24.16
C ILE A 149 35.21 1.08 22.93
N HIS A 150 34.76 0.59 21.78
CA HIS A 150 34.81 1.30 20.50
C HIS A 150 33.41 1.55 19.96
N PHE A 151 33.14 2.81 19.60
CA PHE A 151 31.90 3.20 18.91
C PHE A 151 32.19 3.45 17.44
N VAL A 152 31.63 2.62 16.56
CA VAL A 152 31.77 2.76 15.11
C VAL A 152 30.46 3.33 14.55
N MET A 153 30.51 4.60 14.14
CA MET A 153 29.37 5.33 13.59
C MET A 153 29.35 5.21 12.07
N LEU A 154 28.35 4.51 11.53
CA LEU A 154 28.18 4.29 10.10
C LEU A 154 27.29 5.36 9.49
N ASP A 155 27.83 6.09 8.51
CA ASP A 155 27.02 6.95 7.63
C ASP A 155 26.34 6.11 6.54
N ASN A 156 27.10 5.63 5.54
CA ASN A 156 26.62 4.79 4.44
C ASN A 156 25.35 5.37 3.78
N GLY A 157 25.39 6.65 3.39
CA GLY A 157 24.29 7.36 2.73
C GLY A 157 23.22 7.93 3.67
N ARG A 158 23.43 7.93 4.99
CA ARG A 158 22.45 8.45 5.96
C ARG A 158 22.45 9.97 6.02
N ARG A 159 23.60 10.64 5.93
CA ARG A 159 23.68 12.11 5.89
C ARG A 159 22.99 12.67 4.65
N GLU A 160 23.30 12.10 3.48
CA GLU A 160 22.64 12.44 2.22
C GLU A 160 21.10 12.31 2.33
N MET A 161 20.62 11.18 2.86
CA MET A 161 19.19 10.97 3.09
C MET A 161 18.59 11.94 4.12
N ALA A 162 19.37 12.42 5.09
CA ALA A 162 18.92 13.34 6.13
C ALA A 162 18.75 14.77 5.60
N GLU A 163 19.59 15.16 4.64
CA GLU A 163 19.52 16.43 3.93
C GLU A 163 18.40 16.44 2.87
N ASP A 164 17.92 15.25 2.49
CA ASP A 164 16.86 15.11 1.51
C ASP A 164 15.48 15.57 2.05
N PRO A 165 14.82 16.55 1.41
CA PRO A 165 13.55 17.10 1.91
C PRO A 165 12.41 16.07 1.90
N LEU A 166 12.45 15.09 0.99
CA LEU A 166 11.44 14.04 0.91
C LEU A 166 11.81 12.86 1.82
N PHE A 167 13.06 12.39 1.75
CA PHE A 167 13.48 11.13 2.36
C PHE A 167 13.93 11.22 3.82
N SER A 168 14.24 12.41 4.35
CA SER A 168 14.63 12.61 5.75
C SER A 168 13.63 12.04 6.77
N GLN A 169 12.34 11.99 6.43
CA GLN A 169 11.30 11.38 7.26
C GLN A 169 11.55 9.89 7.59
N VAL A 170 12.38 9.18 6.80
CA VAL A 170 12.79 7.78 7.05
C VAL A 170 13.40 7.61 8.45
N PHE A 171 14.04 8.64 9.00
CA PHE A 171 14.68 8.58 10.32
C PHE A 171 13.68 8.58 11.49
N ARG A 172 12.39 8.77 11.23
CA ARG A 172 11.33 8.49 12.22
C ARG A 172 11.09 6.99 12.42
N CYS A 173 11.72 6.13 11.61
CA CYS A 173 11.46 4.70 11.62
C CYS A 173 12.06 4.04 12.88
N VAL A 174 11.19 3.48 13.72
CA VAL A 174 11.60 2.76 14.94
C VAL A 174 12.07 1.32 14.68
N ARG A 175 12.11 0.86 13.42
CA ARG A 175 12.51 -0.51 13.01
C ARG A 175 11.65 -1.64 13.61
N CYS A 176 10.37 -1.40 13.84
CA CYS A 176 9.45 -2.41 14.40
C CYS A 176 9.02 -3.52 13.44
N GLY A 177 9.13 -3.31 12.12
CA GLY A 177 8.69 -4.30 11.12
C GLY A 177 7.19 -4.35 10.84
N ALA A 178 6.37 -3.51 11.49
CA ALA A 178 4.92 -3.45 11.25
C ALA A 178 4.56 -3.27 9.76
N CYS A 179 5.34 -2.45 9.03
CA CYS A 179 5.14 -2.23 7.61
C CYS A 179 5.33 -3.51 6.75
N ALA A 180 6.11 -4.48 7.22
CA ALA A 180 6.26 -5.77 6.57
C ALA A 180 5.06 -6.68 6.89
N ASN A 181 4.65 -6.75 8.16
CA ASN A 181 3.57 -7.60 8.62
C ASN A 181 2.22 -7.29 7.94
N VAL A 182 1.89 -6.01 7.75
CA VAL A 182 0.65 -5.61 7.08
C VAL A 182 0.74 -5.66 5.55
N CYS A 183 1.94 -5.83 4.99
CA CYS A 183 2.13 -5.77 3.55
C CYS A 183 1.63 -7.07 2.88
N PRO A 184 0.63 -7.00 1.99
CA PRO A 184 0.07 -8.20 1.35
C PRO A 184 1.11 -8.92 0.49
N VAL A 185 2.01 -8.18 -0.17
CA VAL A 185 3.08 -8.75 -0.99
C VAL A 185 4.12 -9.46 -0.13
N TYR A 186 4.57 -8.83 0.96
CA TYR A 186 5.52 -9.43 1.90
C TYR A 186 5.01 -10.76 2.47
N ARG A 187 3.72 -10.84 2.80
CA ARG A 187 3.09 -12.08 3.31
C ARG A 187 3.14 -13.24 2.32
N LEU A 188 3.24 -12.96 1.02
CA LEU A 188 3.34 -13.97 -0.03
C LEU A 188 4.80 -14.37 -0.31
N VAL A 189 5.71 -13.39 -0.41
CA VAL A 189 7.07 -13.64 -0.92
C VAL A 189 8.16 -13.63 0.15
N GLY A 190 7.86 -13.16 1.36
CA GLY A 190 8.80 -13.03 2.47
C GLY A 190 9.86 -11.93 2.28
N GLY A 191 10.69 -11.72 3.30
CA GLY A 191 11.70 -10.65 3.29
C GLY A 191 12.87 -10.87 2.34
N HIS A 192 13.17 -12.10 1.94
CA HIS A 192 14.23 -12.38 0.97
C HIS A 192 13.92 -11.85 -0.44
N LYS A 193 12.64 -11.62 -0.74
CA LYS A 193 12.18 -11.06 -2.02
C LYS A 193 11.62 -9.64 -1.88
N MET A 194 11.15 -9.28 -0.69
CA MET A 194 10.64 -7.95 -0.37
C MET A 194 11.66 -7.13 0.44
N GLY A 195 12.88 -7.01 -0.08
CA GLY A 195 13.99 -6.32 0.56
C GLY A 195 15.35 -6.76 0.04
N HIS A 196 16.40 -6.07 0.48
CA HIS A 196 17.78 -6.53 0.33
C HIS A 196 18.32 -6.92 1.70
N ILE A 197 19.11 -6.06 2.35
CA ILE A 197 19.48 -6.23 3.77
C ILE A 197 18.33 -5.83 4.69
N TYR A 198 17.68 -4.70 4.38
CA TYR A 198 16.47 -4.25 5.06
C TYR A 198 15.25 -4.75 4.31
N ILE A 199 14.24 -5.20 5.06
CA ILE A 199 13.04 -5.87 4.54
C ILE A 199 11.78 -5.02 4.72
N GLY A 200 10.74 -5.37 3.97
CA GLY A 200 9.46 -4.65 3.97
C GLY A 200 9.52 -3.31 3.24
N ALA A 201 8.46 -2.52 3.36
CA ALA A 201 8.33 -1.24 2.65
C ALA A 201 9.49 -0.26 2.95
N ILE A 202 9.98 -0.22 4.20
CA ILE A 202 11.14 0.61 4.54
C ILE A 202 12.42 0.14 3.85
N GLY A 203 12.58 -1.17 3.68
CA GLY A 203 13.72 -1.76 3.00
C GLY A 203 13.82 -1.37 1.52
N LEU A 204 12.69 -1.19 0.85
CA LEU A 204 12.64 -0.73 -0.55
C LEU A 204 13.26 0.67 -0.72
N ILE A 205 13.13 1.52 0.30
CA ILE A 205 13.68 2.88 0.30
C ILE A 205 15.16 2.84 0.68
N LEU A 206 15.47 2.17 1.78
CA LEU A 206 16.84 2.09 2.28
C LEU A 206 17.80 1.44 1.29
N THR A 207 17.33 0.47 0.50
CA THR A 207 18.20 -0.22 -0.47
C THR A 207 18.76 0.76 -1.50
N TYR A 208 17.98 1.76 -1.94
CA TYR A 208 18.45 2.76 -2.90
C TYR A 208 19.61 3.59 -2.32
N PHE A 209 19.44 4.15 -1.11
CA PHE A 209 20.48 4.97 -0.49
C PHE A 209 21.69 4.18 0.01
N PHE A 210 21.48 2.95 0.50
CA PHE A 210 22.54 2.18 1.16
C PHE A 210 23.30 1.24 0.22
N HIS A 211 22.67 0.85 -0.89
CA HIS A 211 23.20 -0.15 -1.82
C HIS A 211 23.06 0.24 -3.30
N GLY A 212 22.58 1.46 -3.58
CA GLY A 212 22.50 2.03 -4.91
C GLY A 212 21.25 1.63 -5.72
N PRO A 213 21.00 2.34 -6.82
CA PRO A 213 19.82 2.17 -7.67
C PRO A 213 19.74 0.77 -8.31
N ASP A 214 20.88 0.15 -8.62
CA ASP A 214 20.91 -1.17 -9.23
C ASP A 214 20.33 -2.29 -8.37
N LYS A 215 20.51 -2.20 -7.05
CA LYS A 215 19.91 -3.15 -6.11
C LYS A 215 18.45 -2.81 -5.83
N ALA A 216 18.06 -1.54 -5.94
CA ALA A 216 16.70 -1.08 -5.64
C ALA A 216 15.71 -1.23 -6.80
N LYS A 217 16.14 -1.12 -8.07
CA LYS A 217 15.27 -0.98 -9.24
C LYS A 217 14.22 -2.07 -9.44
N ASN A 218 14.54 -3.31 -9.09
CA ASN A 218 13.59 -4.41 -9.16
C ASN A 218 12.74 -4.51 -7.90
N LEU A 219 13.32 -4.20 -6.74
CA LEU A 219 12.64 -4.30 -5.45
C LEU A 219 11.50 -3.28 -5.33
N VAL A 220 11.71 -2.04 -5.78
CA VAL A 220 10.69 -0.97 -5.67
C VAL A 220 9.43 -1.31 -6.48
N GLN A 221 9.56 -2.11 -7.53
CA GLN A 221 8.43 -2.55 -8.36
C GLN A 221 7.52 -3.56 -7.65
N ASN A 222 7.99 -4.24 -6.60
CA ASN A 222 7.17 -5.14 -5.79
C ASN A 222 6.13 -4.39 -4.93
N CYS A 223 6.18 -3.06 -4.88
CA CYS A 223 5.19 -2.27 -4.15
C CYS A 223 3.92 -2.09 -4.98
N ILE A 224 2.81 -2.69 -4.53
CA ILE A 224 1.47 -2.49 -5.11
C ILE A 224 0.86 -1.11 -4.79
N ASN A 225 1.48 -0.33 -3.89
CA ASN A 225 1.03 0.99 -3.45
C ASN A 225 -0.33 1.02 -2.70
N CYS A 226 -0.68 -0.05 -1.97
CA CYS A 226 -1.97 -0.15 -1.24
C CYS A 226 -2.07 0.61 0.10
N GLU A 227 -1.09 1.47 0.41
CA GLU A 227 -1.03 2.33 1.61
C GLU A 227 -1.05 1.63 3.00
N ALA A 228 -1.17 0.30 3.09
CA ALA A 228 -1.18 -0.44 4.36
C ALA A 228 0.01 -0.10 5.28
N CYS A 229 1.20 0.07 4.71
CA CYS A 229 2.40 0.38 5.48
C CYS A 229 2.42 1.80 6.05
N LYS A 230 1.71 2.76 5.42
CA LYS A 230 1.56 4.14 5.91
C LYS A 230 0.58 4.17 7.09
N ASP A 231 -0.55 3.51 6.92
CA ASP A 231 -1.64 3.40 7.89
C ASP A 231 -1.16 2.83 9.24
N ILE A 232 -0.34 1.78 9.22
CA ILE A 232 0.22 1.17 10.45
C ILE A 232 1.50 1.85 10.98
N CYS A 233 2.03 2.86 10.28
CA CYS A 233 3.34 3.41 10.61
C CYS A 233 3.27 4.25 11.89
N ALA A 234 3.79 3.73 13.00
CA ALA A 234 3.85 4.49 14.25
C ALA A 234 4.75 5.74 14.18
N GLY A 235 5.64 5.83 13.18
CA GLY A 235 6.45 7.04 12.92
C GLY A 235 5.79 8.04 11.95
N GLY A 236 4.58 7.75 11.46
CA GLY A 236 3.87 8.61 10.51
C GLY A 236 4.58 8.78 9.16
N ILE A 237 5.31 7.76 8.70
CA ILE A 237 6.10 7.82 7.46
C ILE A 237 5.20 7.47 6.28
N ASP A 238 5.18 8.31 5.25
CA ASP A 238 4.48 8.02 3.99
C ASP A 238 5.35 7.11 3.09
N LEU A 239 5.50 5.86 3.51
CA LEU A 239 6.28 4.85 2.79
C LEU A 239 5.85 4.67 1.32
N PRO A 240 4.56 4.65 0.96
CA PRO A 240 4.12 4.60 -0.44
C PRO A 240 4.61 5.79 -1.28
N ARG A 241 4.58 7.03 -0.75
CA ARG A 241 5.13 8.21 -1.43
C ARG A 241 6.63 8.08 -1.64
N LEU A 242 7.36 7.68 -0.60
CA LEU A 242 8.81 7.51 -0.67
C LEU A 242 9.21 6.45 -1.69
N ILE A 243 8.52 5.30 -1.74
CA ILE A 243 8.80 4.24 -2.72
C ILE A 243 8.58 4.74 -4.16
N LYS A 244 7.49 5.50 -4.40
CA LYS A 244 7.28 6.15 -5.71
C LYS A 244 8.40 7.13 -6.04
N GLY A 245 8.88 7.89 -5.06
CA GLY A 245 10.02 8.79 -5.19
C GLY A 245 11.30 8.07 -5.59
N VAL A 246 11.60 6.92 -4.97
CA VAL A 246 12.75 6.08 -5.35
C VAL A 246 12.60 5.59 -6.79
N GLN A 247 11.41 5.10 -7.16
CA GLN A 247 11.16 4.63 -8.51
C GLN A 247 11.34 5.73 -9.56
N ALA A 248 10.91 6.97 -9.26
CA ALA A 248 11.12 8.11 -10.14
C ALA A 248 12.61 8.44 -10.29
N ARG A 249 13.36 8.55 -9.19
CA ARG A 249 14.81 8.82 -9.22
C ARG A 249 15.60 7.78 -10.01
N ILE A 250 15.29 6.50 -9.81
CA ILE A 250 15.93 5.41 -10.56
C ILE A 250 15.69 5.58 -12.07
N GLN A 251 14.50 6.03 -12.49
CA GLN A 251 14.22 6.26 -13.91
C GLN A 251 14.89 7.53 -14.45
N ASP A 252 14.96 8.59 -13.65
CA ASP A 252 15.68 9.80 -14.02
C ASP A 252 17.19 9.51 -14.18
N GLU A 253 17.76 8.62 -13.36
CA GLU A 253 19.18 8.21 -13.40
C GLU A 253 19.50 7.16 -14.47
N GLN A 254 18.67 6.12 -14.61
CA GLN A 254 18.96 4.95 -15.46
C GLN A 254 18.16 4.95 -16.78
N GLY A 255 17.24 5.89 -16.95
CA GLY A 255 16.35 6.00 -18.10
C GLY A 255 14.96 5.41 -17.85
N HIS A 256 13.98 6.00 -18.54
CA HIS A 256 12.58 5.57 -18.49
C HIS A 256 12.32 4.40 -19.46
N PRO A 257 11.64 3.32 -19.01
CA PRO A 257 11.26 2.21 -19.89
C PRO A 257 10.38 2.64 -21.07
N LEU A 258 10.57 2.02 -22.24
CA LEU A 258 9.77 2.34 -23.43
C LEU A 258 8.25 2.19 -23.23
N PRO A 259 7.73 1.13 -22.57
CA PRO A 259 6.30 1.01 -22.32
C PRO A 259 5.73 2.14 -21.45
N SER A 260 6.47 2.63 -20.46
CA SER A 260 6.01 3.73 -19.61
C SER A 260 6.02 5.05 -20.38
N LEU A 261 7.06 5.33 -21.18
CA LEU A 261 7.13 6.49 -22.06
C LEU A 261 6.01 6.54 -23.09
N LEU A 262 5.65 5.40 -23.68
CA LEU A 262 4.54 5.33 -24.64
C LEU A 262 3.21 5.66 -23.95
N LEU A 263 2.95 5.07 -22.78
CA LEU A 263 1.73 5.37 -22.03
C LEU A 263 1.69 6.83 -21.57
N SER A 264 2.83 7.40 -21.15
CA SER A 264 2.99 8.81 -20.83
C SER A 264 2.59 9.71 -22.01
N LYS A 265 3.09 9.43 -23.22
CA LYS A 265 2.73 10.19 -24.43
C LYS A 265 1.24 10.10 -24.74
N ILE A 266 0.66 8.90 -24.61
CA ILE A 266 -0.76 8.66 -24.86
C ILE A 266 -1.60 9.45 -23.85
N LEU A 267 -1.37 9.28 -22.54
CA LEU A 267 -2.19 9.90 -21.49
C LEU A 267 -2.06 11.42 -21.43
N LYS A 268 -0.90 11.97 -21.76
CA LYS A 268 -0.71 13.43 -21.88
C LYS A 268 -1.54 14.02 -23.02
N ASN A 269 -1.72 13.29 -24.11
CA ASN A 269 -2.52 13.73 -25.24
C ASN A 269 -3.94 13.20 -25.14
N ARG A 270 -4.81 13.95 -24.45
CA ARG A 270 -6.22 13.61 -24.26
C ARG A 270 -6.94 13.19 -25.55
N LYS A 271 -6.70 13.90 -26.67
CA LYS A 271 -7.33 13.57 -27.96
C LYS A 271 -6.88 12.19 -28.43
N LEU A 272 -5.58 11.91 -28.41
CA LEU A 272 -5.04 10.61 -28.77
C LEU A 272 -5.56 9.50 -27.85
N PHE A 273 -5.50 9.70 -26.53
CA PHE A 273 -5.98 8.73 -25.55
C PHE A 273 -7.44 8.36 -25.76
N HIS A 274 -8.33 9.34 -25.90
CA HIS A 274 -9.75 9.09 -26.11
C HIS A 274 -10.04 8.48 -27.48
N THR A 275 -9.31 8.88 -28.53
CA THR A 275 -9.44 8.26 -29.85
C THR A 275 -9.04 6.78 -29.79
N LEU A 276 -7.92 6.44 -29.14
CA LEU A 276 -7.48 5.05 -28.98
C LEU A 276 -8.50 4.21 -28.21
N LEU A 277 -9.09 4.73 -27.13
CA LEU A 277 -10.13 4.02 -26.40
C LEU A 277 -11.42 3.86 -27.22
N ARG A 278 -11.81 4.89 -28.00
CA ARG A 278 -12.97 4.81 -28.89
C ARG A 278 -12.78 3.84 -30.05
N THR A 279 -11.56 3.68 -30.55
CA THR A 279 -11.26 2.70 -31.61
C THR A 279 -11.04 1.30 -31.05
N ALA A 280 -10.63 1.16 -29.78
CA ALA A 280 -10.47 -0.12 -29.12
C ALA A 280 -11.76 -0.97 -29.14
N LYS A 281 -12.94 -0.35 -29.06
CA LYS A 281 -14.22 -1.07 -29.16
C LYS A 281 -14.42 -1.82 -30.49
N TRP A 282 -13.82 -1.32 -31.58
CA TRP A 282 -13.86 -1.97 -32.89
C TRP A 282 -12.79 -3.03 -32.99
N ALA A 283 -11.58 -2.73 -32.50
CA ALA A 283 -10.46 -3.67 -32.49
C ALA A 283 -10.73 -4.91 -31.62
N GLN A 284 -11.51 -4.76 -30.54
CA GLN A 284 -11.84 -5.87 -29.64
C GLN A 284 -12.96 -6.78 -30.16
N LYS A 285 -13.74 -6.40 -31.18
CA LYS A 285 -14.92 -7.17 -31.64
C LYS A 285 -14.65 -8.66 -31.87
N PRO A 286 -13.52 -9.08 -32.46
CA PRO A 286 -13.23 -10.51 -32.67
C PRO A 286 -13.07 -11.31 -31.37
N VAL A 287 -12.72 -10.65 -30.27
CA VAL A 287 -12.44 -11.28 -28.96
C VAL A 287 -13.44 -10.86 -27.89
N ALA A 288 -14.40 -10.00 -28.20
CA ALA A 288 -15.43 -9.54 -27.27
C ALA A 288 -16.54 -10.58 -27.12
N GLY A 289 -16.91 -10.85 -25.87
CA GLY A 289 -18.08 -11.62 -25.48
C GLY A 289 -19.31 -10.77 -25.33
N ASP A 290 -20.47 -11.42 -25.42
CA ASP A 290 -21.77 -10.76 -25.29
C ASP A 290 -22.10 -10.44 -23.82
N ASP A 291 -21.33 -10.99 -22.87
CA ASP A 291 -21.44 -10.78 -21.43
C ASP A 291 -20.55 -9.65 -20.90
N GLY A 292 -19.96 -8.84 -21.80
CA GLY A 292 -19.09 -7.72 -21.42
C GLY A 292 -17.65 -8.11 -21.05
N PHE A 293 -17.26 -9.37 -21.28
CA PHE A 293 -15.88 -9.85 -21.08
C PHE A 293 -15.22 -10.27 -22.38
N MET A 294 -13.89 -10.30 -22.41
CA MET A 294 -13.17 -10.88 -23.54
C MET A 294 -13.26 -12.41 -23.52
N ARG A 295 -13.71 -13.02 -24.64
CA ARG A 295 -13.90 -14.48 -24.82
C ARG A 295 -12.59 -15.24 -24.86
N HIS A 296 -11.64 -14.79 -25.68
CA HIS A 296 -10.39 -15.49 -25.96
C HIS A 296 -9.26 -14.47 -25.88
N LEU A 297 -8.60 -14.37 -24.72
CA LEU A 297 -7.26 -13.79 -24.73
C LEU A 297 -6.38 -14.71 -25.59
N PRO A 298 -5.53 -14.18 -26.48
CA PRO A 298 -4.55 -15.00 -27.18
C PRO A 298 -3.67 -15.72 -26.15
N MET A 299 -4.03 -16.97 -25.81
CA MET A 299 -3.43 -17.73 -24.69
C MET A 299 -1.91 -17.89 -24.87
N MET A 300 -1.41 -17.80 -26.10
CA MET A 300 0.01 -17.79 -26.42
C MET A 300 0.77 -16.58 -25.82
N PHE A 301 0.11 -15.43 -25.66
CA PHE A 301 0.74 -14.17 -25.22
C PHE A 301 0.27 -13.71 -23.83
N PHE A 302 -0.83 -14.25 -23.32
CA PHE A 302 -1.47 -13.75 -22.09
C PHE A 302 -1.85 -14.85 -21.08
N ARG A 303 -1.24 -16.04 -21.18
CA ARG A 303 -1.52 -17.17 -20.27
C ARG A 303 -1.43 -16.79 -18.80
N GLU A 304 -0.45 -15.97 -18.45
CA GLU A 304 -0.22 -15.51 -17.07
C GLU A 304 -1.36 -14.61 -16.55
N HIS A 305 -2.19 -14.04 -17.42
CA HIS A 305 -3.31 -13.18 -17.05
C HIS A 305 -4.66 -13.91 -17.00
N ASP A 306 -4.69 -15.22 -17.23
CA ASP A 306 -5.94 -16.00 -17.32
C ASP A 306 -6.64 -16.24 -15.96
N PHE A 307 -6.06 -15.74 -14.86
CA PHE A 307 -6.65 -15.81 -13.52
C PHE A 307 -7.85 -14.88 -13.30
N LYS A 308 -8.13 -13.96 -14.23
CA LYS A 308 -9.32 -13.11 -14.23
C LYS A 308 -9.82 -12.87 -15.64
N ALA A 309 -11.14 -12.81 -15.80
CA ALA A 309 -11.74 -12.31 -17.02
C ALA A 309 -11.53 -10.80 -17.12
N LEU A 310 -11.18 -10.30 -18.31
CA LEU A 310 -10.97 -8.88 -18.56
C LEU A 310 -12.22 -8.27 -19.21
N PRO A 311 -12.65 -7.08 -18.76
CA PRO A 311 -13.82 -6.42 -19.32
C PRO A 311 -13.53 -5.90 -20.73
N THR A 312 -14.59 -5.79 -21.53
CA THR A 312 -14.54 -5.10 -22.82
C THR A 312 -14.68 -3.59 -22.62
N VAL A 313 -14.18 -2.81 -23.59
CA VAL A 313 -14.46 -1.38 -23.69
C VAL A 313 -15.93 -1.19 -24.07
N ALA A 314 -16.62 -0.26 -23.41
CA ALA A 314 -18.03 0.00 -23.65
C ALA A 314 -18.30 0.49 -25.07
N GLU A 315 -19.47 0.15 -25.62
CA GLU A 315 -19.86 0.56 -26.97
C GLU A 315 -19.98 2.09 -27.08
N LYS A 316 -20.58 2.70 -26.06
CA LYS A 316 -20.74 4.16 -25.92
C LYS A 316 -20.15 4.59 -24.57
N PRO A 317 -19.11 5.43 -24.56
CA PRO A 317 -18.57 5.93 -23.31
C PRO A 317 -19.53 6.91 -22.64
N PHE A 318 -19.42 7.08 -21.32
CA PHE A 318 -20.32 7.93 -20.54
C PHE A 318 -20.37 9.37 -21.08
N ARG A 319 -19.22 9.92 -21.46
CA ARG A 319 -19.14 11.26 -22.06
C ARG A 319 -20.04 11.47 -23.29
N ASP A 320 -20.32 10.42 -24.05
CA ASP A 320 -21.16 10.48 -25.25
C ASP A 320 -22.65 10.30 -24.90
N LEU A 321 -22.93 9.68 -23.74
CA LEU A 321 -24.27 9.53 -23.18
C LEU A 321 -24.71 10.81 -22.44
N TRP A 322 -23.77 11.50 -21.79
CA TRP A 322 -24.03 12.66 -20.92
C TRP A 322 -25.00 13.70 -21.51
N PRO A 323 -24.85 14.18 -22.76
CA PRO A 323 -25.77 15.19 -23.31
C PRO A 323 -27.23 14.73 -23.39
N LYS A 324 -27.49 13.41 -23.40
CA LYS A 324 -28.83 12.82 -23.51
C LYS A 324 -29.44 12.50 -22.15
N ILE A 325 -28.62 12.18 -21.16
CA ILE A 325 -29.06 11.72 -19.84
C ILE A 325 -28.95 12.80 -18.75
N ARG A 326 -28.36 13.97 -19.07
CA ARG A 326 -28.22 15.06 -18.12
C ARG A 326 -29.62 15.51 -17.64
N PRO A 327 -29.93 15.38 -16.34
CA PRO A 327 -31.20 15.84 -15.80
C PRO A 327 -31.26 17.37 -15.77
N LYS A 328 -32.47 17.92 -15.77
CA LYS A 328 -32.72 19.32 -15.45
C LYS A 328 -33.20 19.39 -14.01
N ILE A 329 -32.46 20.10 -13.17
CA ILE A 329 -32.78 20.30 -11.75
C ILE A 329 -33.02 21.80 -11.56
N ASP A 330 -34.26 22.18 -11.29
CA ASP A 330 -34.63 23.60 -11.20
C ASP A 330 -34.22 24.22 -9.85
N ASN A 331 -34.32 23.47 -8.76
CA ASN A 331 -33.98 23.91 -7.40
C ASN A 331 -32.93 22.99 -6.75
N PRO A 332 -31.66 23.08 -7.17
CA PRO A 332 -30.65 22.14 -6.69
C PRO A 332 -30.30 22.37 -5.22
N ARG A 333 -30.26 21.29 -4.44
CA ARG A 333 -29.70 21.27 -3.08
C ARG A 333 -28.18 21.40 -3.10
N TYR A 334 -27.53 20.82 -4.12
CA TYR A 334 -26.09 20.89 -4.35
C TYR A 334 -25.79 20.96 -5.86
N LYS A 335 -24.69 21.62 -6.21
CA LYS A 335 -24.11 21.58 -7.56
C LYS A 335 -22.82 20.77 -7.55
N VAL A 336 -22.70 19.77 -8.40
CA VAL A 336 -21.57 18.84 -8.37
C VAL A 336 -20.95 18.64 -9.74
N GLY A 337 -19.62 18.61 -9.80
CA GLY A 337 -18.87 18.22 -10.98
C GLY A 337 -18.51 16.74 -10.92
N LEU A 338 -18.92 15.98 -11.92
CA LEU A 338 -18.63 14.54 -12.00
C LEU A 338 -17.22 14.30 -12.56
N PHE A 339 -16.35 13.67 -11.78
CA PHE A 339 -15.04 13.17 -12.22
C PHE A 339 -15.10 11.66 -12.47
N SER A 340 -15.22 11.25 -13.75
CA SER A 340 -15.38 9.85 -14.15
C SER A 340 -14.05 9.08 -14.26
N GLY A 341 -12.93 9.79 -14.35
CA GLY A 341 -11.66 9.19 -14.75
C GLY A 341 -11.76 8.45 -16.08
N CYS A 342 -10.90 7.44 -16.29
CA CYS A 342 -10.86 6.67 -17.54
C CYS A 342 -11.74 5.42 -17.53
N VAL A 343 -11.76 4.65 -16.43
CA VAL A 343 -12.43 3.35 -16.40
C VAL A 343 -13.96 3.50 -16.40
N GLN A 344 -14.52 4.44 -15.65
CA GLN A 344 -15.97 4.62 -15.60
C GLN A 344 -16.51 5.34 -16.82
N ASP A 345 -15.65 6.07 -17.54
CA ASP A 345 -16.04 6.69 -18.81
C ASP A 345 -16.08 5.66 -19.94
N PHE A 346 -15.05 4.82 -20.08
CA PHE A 346 -14.87 3.95 -21.26
C PHE A 346 -15.11 2.46 -21.02
N VAL A 347 -15.16 1.97 -19.79
CA VAL A 347 -15.32 0.54 -19.48
C VAL A 347 -16.63 0.27 -18.73
N TYR A 348 -16.94 1.08 -17.71
CA TYR A 348 -18.14 0.94 -16.88
C TYR A 348 -19.04 2.20 -16.85
N PRO A 349 -19.52 2.69 -18.01
CA PRO A 349 -20.38 3.89 -18.06
C PRO A 349 -21.71 3.73 -17.32
N GLU A 350 -22.16 2.50 -17.06
CA GLU A 350 -23.33 2.19 -16.24
C GLU A 350 -23.18 2.70 -14.80
N GLN A 351 -21.96 2.74 -14.25
CA GLN A 351 -21.72 3.25 -12.90
C GLN A 351 -21.99 4.75 -12.79
N MET A 352 -21.58 5.51 -13.82
CA MET A 352 -21.84 6.94 -13.89
C MET A 352 -23.33 7.22 -14.18
N GLN A 353 -24.00 6.40 -14.99
CA GLN A 353 -25.45 6.51 -15.21
C GLN A 353 -26.22 6.28 -13.90
N ALA A 354 -25.86 5.25 -13.13
CA ALA A 354 -26.44 4.99 -11.81
C ALA A 354 -26.24 6.17 -10.84
N ALA A 355 -25.07 6.82 -10.85
CA ALA A 355 -24.86 8.06 -10.10
C ALA A 355 -25.79 9.18 -10.55
N VAL A 356 -25.93 9.40 -11.86
CA VAL A 356 -26.83 10.43 -12.39
C VAL A 356 -28.26 10.20 -11.95
N GLU A 357 -28.75 8.95 -11.99
CA GLU A 357 -30.09 8.62 -11.55
C GLU A 357 -30.29 8.86 -10.05
N LEU A 358 -29.38 8.35 -9.20
CA LEU A 358 -29.50 8.54 -7.75
C LEU A 358 -29.41 10.03 -7.38
N PHE A 359 -28.45 10.76 -7.94
CA PHE A 359 -28.24 12.17 -7.61
C PHE A 359 -29.40 13.06 -8.09
N ALA A 360 -30.02 12.73 -9.24
CA ALA A 360 -31.21 13.44 -9.73
C ALA A 360 -32.39 13.32 -8.76
N ASP A 361 -32.63 12.12 -8.20
CA ASP A 361 -33.72 11.87 -7.22
C ASP A 361 -33.51 12.61 -5.88
N HIS A 362 -32.33 13.23 -5.68
CA HIS A 362 -31.95 14.01 -4.50
C HIS A 362 -31.66 15.49 -4.82
N ASP A 363 -32.22 16.01 -5.91
CA ASP A 363 -32.11 17.42 -6.32
C ASP A 363 -30.65 17.90 -6.46
N VAL A 364 -29.76 17.06 -6.98
CA VAL A 364 -28.36 17.43 -7.22
C VAL A 364 -28.19 17.85 -8.68
N ASP A 365 -27.85 19.12 -8.93
CA ASP A 365 -27.46 19.56 -10.28
C ASP A 365 -26.04 19.08 -10.58
N MET A 366 -25.87 18.48 -11.74
CA MET A 366 -24.64 17.83 -12.14
C MET A 366 -24.08 18.47 -13.40
N SER A 367 -22.79 18.75 -13.37
CA SER A 367 -21.99 19.06 -14.55
C SER A 367 -20.99 17.92 -14.83
N PHE A 368 -20.67 17.74 -16.10
CA PHE A 368 -19.61 16.83 -16.52
C PHE A 368 -18.59 17.60 -17.36
N PRO A 369 -17.47 18.05 -16.74
CA PRO A 369 -16.46 18.83 -17.45
C PRO A 369 -15.78 18.00 -18.55
N MET A 370 -16.24 18.14 -19.79
CA MET A 370 -15.81 17.31 -20.93
C MET A 370 -14.32 17.36 -21.24
N LYS A 371 -13.63 18.36 -20.68
CA LYS A 371 -12.18 18.54 -20.84
C LYS A 371 -11.33 17.68 -19.91
N GLN A 372 -11.93 17.04 -18.90
CA GLN A 372 -11.26 16.11 -18.00
C GLN A 372 -10.72 14.86 -18.75
N SER A 373 -9.76 14.19 -18.14
CA SER A 373 -9.07 13.00 -18.67
C SER A 373 -8.91 11.94 -17.58
N CYS A 374 -7.98 10.99 -17.78
CA CYS A 374 -7.48 10.12 -16.72
C CYS A 374 -7.00 10.95 -15.51
N CYS A 375 -7.04 10.38 -14.29
CA CYS A 375 -6.51 11.05 -13.10
C CYS A 375 -4.99 11.21 -13.11
N GLY A 376 -4.25 10.38 -13.87
CA GLY A 376 -2.78 10.43 -13.92
C GLY A 376 -2.07 9.51 -12.91
N LEU A 377 -2.80 8.76 -12.08
CA LEU A 377 -2.22 7.83 -11.11
C LEU A 377 -1.40 6.70 -11.76
N PRO A 378 -1.85 6.02 -12.84
CA PRO A 378 -1.08 4.90 -13.41
C PRO A 378 0.31 5.31 -13.91
N VAL A 379 0.45 6.49 -14.51
CA VAL A 379 1.77 7.01 -14.94
C VAL A 379 2.63 7.42 -13.75
N GLN A 380 2.04 7.98 -12.68
CA GLN A 380 2.76 8.22 -11.43
C GLN A 380 3.33 6.92 -10.84
N MET A 381 2.52 5.85 -10.79
CA MET A 381 2.94 4.53 -10.30
C MET A 381 4.00 3.87 -11.18
N MET A 382 4.14 4.32 -12.43
CA MET A 382 5.21 3.88 -13.31
C MET A 382 6.45 4.76 -13.25
N GLY A 383 6.53 5.77 -12.36
CA GLY A 383 7.68 6.68 -12.26
C GLY A 383 7.64 7.87 -13.23
N GLU A 384 6.57 8.02 -14.00
CA GLU A 384 6.44 9.04 -15.04
C GLU A 384 5.84 10.34 -14.47
N MET A 385 6.58 10.99 -13.58
CA MET A 385 6.11 12.11 -12.76
C MET A 385 5.68 13.33 -13.59
N LYS A 386 6.44 13.67 -14.64
CA LYS A 386 6.10 14.78 -15.55
C LYS A 386 4.78 14.54 -16.28
N ALA A 387 4.52 13.32 -16.72
CA ALA A 387 3.26 12.98 -17.37
C ALA A 387 2.08 13.05 -16.38
N SER A 388 2.28 12.57 -15.15
CA SER A 388 1.28 12.69 -14.09
C SER A 388 0.96 14.17 -13.79
N ARG A 389 1.98 15.02 -13.67
CA ARG A 389 1.82 16.48 -13.51
C ARG A 389 1.03 17.11 -14.65
N ASP A 390 1.39 16.82 -15.89
CA ASP A 390 0.71 17.40 -17.07
C ASP A 390 -0.77 17.02 -17.11
N VAL A 391 -1.10 15.79 -16.73
CA VAL A 391 -2.49 15.33 -16.63
C VAL A 391 -3.22 16.02 -15.47
N ALA A 392 -2.55 16.22 -14.32
CA ALA A 392 -3.12 16.97 -13.20
C ALA A 392 -3.48 18.42 -13.59
N LEU A 393 -2.59 19.12 -14.30
CA LEU A 393 -2.85 20.46 -14.83
C LEU A 393 -4.03 20.50 -15.81
N GLN A 394 -4.17 19.47 -16.66
CA GLN A 394 -5.31 19.37 -17.57
C GLN A 394 -6.64 19.23 -16.83
N ASN A 395 -6.67 18.43 -15.76
CA ASN A 395 -7.86 18.23 -14.96
C ASN A 395 -8.20 19.48 -14.14
N LEU A 396 -7.21 20.17 -13.54
CA LEU A 396 -7.45 21.45 -12.86
C LEU A 396 -8.10 22.48 -13.80
N ARG A 397 -7.56 22.64 -15.01
CA ARG A 397 -8.13 23.55 -16.03
C ARG A 397 -9.51 23.12 -16.50
N ALA A 398 -9.85 21.84 -16.42
CA ALA A 398 -11.17 21.36 -16.81
C ALA A 398 -12.26 21.80 -15.80
N PHE A 399 -11.91 21.90 -14.51
CA PHE A 399 -12.84 22.26 -13.43
C PHE A 399 -12.75 23.74 -13.01
N GLU A 400 -11.74 24.50 -13.46
CA GLU A 400 -11.48 25.89 -13.05
C GLU A 400 -12.67 26.86 -13.23
N LYS A 401 -13.55 26.61 -14.21
CA LYS A 401 -14.70 27.48 -14.52
C LYS A 401 -16.05 26.91 -14.08
N GLU A 402 -16.05 25.81 -13.36
CA GLU A 402 -17.27 25.14 -12.90
C GLU A 402 -17.76 25.77 -11.59
N ASP A 403 -19.02 26.21 -11.58
CA ASP A 403 -19.72 26.67 -10.38
C ASP A 403 -20.32 25.47 -9.63
N ILE A 404 -19.48 24.82 -8.81
CA ILE A 404 -19.80 23.57 -8.12
C ILE A 404 -19.34 23.61 -6.65
N ASP A 405 -20.10 22.93 -5.80
CA ASP A 405 -19.83 22.71 -4.38
C ASP A 405 -18.83 21.54 -4.20
N TYR A 406 -19.02 20.46 -4.97
CA TYR A 406 -18.24 19.22 -4.86
C TYR A 406 -17.77 18.70 -6.20
N ILE A 407 -16.61 18.04 -6.20
CA ILE A 407 -16.10 17.21 -7.29
C ILE A 407 -16.25 15.76 -6.84
N ILE A 408 -17.25 15.07 -7.38
CA ILE A 408 -17.56 13.69 -7.00
C ILE A 408 -16.80 12.74 -7.90
N THR A 409 -16.19 11.73 -7.31
CA THR A 409 -15.65 10.59 -8.05
C THR A 409 -16.13 9.27 -7.48
N LEU A 410 -16.44 8.34 -8.38
CA LEU A 410 -16.83 6.96 -8.05
C LEU A 410 -15.60 6.04 -8.13
N CYS A 411 -14.39 6.59 -8.02
CA CYS A 411 -13.17 5.81 -8.01
C CYS A 411 -12.31 6.24 -6.83
N ALA A 412 -12.24 5.41 -5.79
CA ALA A 412 -11.40 5.65 -4.62
C ALA A 412 -9.95 6.03 -4.97
N SER A 413 -9.37 5.37 -5.98
CA SER A 413 -8.02 5.68 -6.45
C SER A 413 -7.91 7.06 -7.09
N CYS A 414 -8.92 7.49 -7.86
CA CYS A 414 -8.97 8.84 -8.39
C CYS A 414 -9.14 9.85 -7.25
N ALA A 415 -10.06 9.60 -6.32
CA ALA A 415 -10.33 10.48 -5.17
C ALA A 415 -9.07 10.76 -4.36
N SER A 416 -8.38 9.71 -3.89
CA SER A 416 -7.13 9.83 -3.13
C SER A 416 -6.03 10.51 -3.95
N HIS A 417 -5.90 10.19 -5.24
CA HIS A 417 -4.88 10.82 -6.09
C HIS A 417 -5.13 12.31 -6.31
N LEU A 418 -6.37 12.69 -6.63
CA LEU A 418 -6.78 14.08 -6.77
C LEU A 418 -6.58 14.85 -5.46
N LYS A 419 -6.98 14.28 -4.32
CA LYS A 419 -6.95 14.96 -3.01
C LYS A 419 -5.55 15.08 -2.40
N HIS A 420 -4.73 14.04 -2.49
CA HIS A 420 -3.46 13.95 -1.76
C HIS A 420 -2.22 14.02 -2.64
N ASN A 421 -2.29 13.54 -3.88
CA ASN A 421 -1.11 13.50 -4.75
C ASN A 421 -1.02 14.72 -5.68
N TYR A 422 -2.13 15.35 -6.10
CA TYR A 422 -2.06 16.56 -6.91
C TYR A 422 -1.36 17.73 -6.21
N PRO A 423 -1.61 18.02 -4.90
CA PRO A 423 -0.85 19.05 -4.18
C PRO A 423 0.65 18.82 -4.24
N VAL A 424 1.08 17.57 -4.05
CA VAL A 424 2.50 17.17 -4.14
C VAL A 424 3.04 17.30 -5.56
N LEU A 425 2.29 16.84 -6.55
CA LEU A 425 2.72 16.90 -7.95
C LEU A 425 2.89 18.33 -8.48
N LEU A 426 2.29 19.31 -7.81
CA LEU A 426 2.22 20.72 -8.21
C LEU A 426 2.85 21.67 -7.18
N GLU A 427 3.58 21.13 -6.19
CA GLU A 427 4.10 21.88 -5.04
C GLU A 427 5.16 22.94 -5.42
N ASP A 428 5.83 22.74 -6.56
CA ASP A 428 6.87 23.60 -7.14
C ASP A 428 6.33 24.82 -7.91
N ASP A 429 5.01 24.95 -8.13
CA ASP A 429 4.39 26.12 -8.78
C ASP A 429 3.52 26.90 -7.78
N PRO A 430 4.08 27.93 -7.12
CA PRO A 430 3.36 28.72 -6.12
C PRO A 430 2.08 29.37 -6.66
N LYS A 431 1.99 29.64 -7.97
CA LYS A 431 0.81 30.27 -8.59
C LYS A 431 -0.39 29.34 -8.63
N LEU A 432 -0.16 28.02 -8.50
CA LEU A 432 -1.22 27.01 -8.51
C LEU A 432 -1.70 26.66 -7.11
N ARG A 433 -1.01 27.10 -6.05
CA ARG A 433 -1.29 26.70 -4.67
C ARG A 433 -2.74 26.91 -4.26
N GLU A 434 -3.25 28.13 -4.43
CA GLU A 434 -4.63 28.45 -4.09
C GLU A 434 -5.63 27.62 -4.92
N LYS A 435 -5.35 27.47 -6.22
CA LYS A 435 -6.20 26.68 -7.12
C LYS A 435 -6.26 25.21 -6.73
N ILE A 436 -5.13 24.62 -6.32
CA ILE A 436 -5.09 23.22 -5.90
C ILE A 436 -5.75 23.02 -4.52
N GLU A 437 -5.59 23.97 -3.60
CA GLU A 437 -6.28 23.95 -2.31
C GLU A 437 -7.80 24.00 -2.51
N GLN A 438 -8.30 24.94 -3.34
CA GLN A 438 -9.72 25.03 -3.70
C GLN A 438 -10.23 23.76 -4.42
N PHE A 439 -9.46 23.23 -5.37
CA PHE A 439 -9.83 22.01 -6.08
C PHE A 439 -9.93 20.82 -5.13
N THR A 440 -8.92 20.57 -4.31
CA THR A 440 -8.85 19.40 -3.43
C THR A 440 -9.85 19.47 -2.27
N ALA A 441 -10.19 20.68 -1.80
CA ALA A 441 -11.25 20.89 -0.81
C ALA A 441 -12.62 20.41 -1.31
N LYS A 442 -12.88 20.52 -2.62
CA LYS A 442 -14.13 20.07 -3.24
C LYS A 442 -14.16 18.57 -3.55
N VAL A 443 -13.00 17.88 -3.59
CA VAL A 443 -12.94 16.46 -3.93
C VAL A 443 -13.51 15.59 -2.82
N ILE A 444 -14.52 14.80 -3.17
CA ILE A 444 -15.20 13.84 -2.30
C ILE A 444 -15.45 12.52 -3.05
N ASP A 445 -15.31 11.39 -2.35
CA ASP A 445 -15.72 10.10 -2.91
C ASP A 445 -17.24 9.92 -2.86
N MET A 446 -17.76 9.04 -3.72
CA MET A 446 -19.20 8.79 -3.83
C MET A 446 -19.85 8.40 -2.50
N SER A 447 -19.25 7.49 -1.72
CA SER A 447 -19.87 6.97 -0.51
C SER A 447 -19.96 8.03 0.59
N SER A 448 -18.90 8.81 0.81
CA SER A 448 -18.93 9.94 1.74
C SER A 448 -19.93 11.01 1.29
N PHE A 449 -20.04 11.30 -0.01
CA PHE A 449 -21.02 12.27 -0.50
C PHE A 449 -22.46 11.81 -0.24
N VAL A 450 -22.79 10.56 -0.59
CA VAL A 450 -24.15 10.02 -0.42
C VAL A 450 -24.51 9.89 1.06
N HIS A 451 -23.57 9.43 1.91
CA HIS A 451 -23.81 9.23 3.33
C HIS A 451 -23.77 10.54 4.13
N ASP A 452 -22.70 11.32 4.03
CA ASP A 452 -22.44 12.45 4.94
C ASP A 452 -23.05 13.77 4.44
N VAL A 453 -23.13 13.95 3.12
CA VAL A 453 -23.62 15.21 2.50
C VAL A 453 -25.09 15.09 2.12
N LEU A 454 -25.46 14.12 1.27
CA LEU A 454 -26.86 13.92 0.90
C LEU A 454 -27.69 13.45 2.09
N LYS A 455 -27.09 12.63 2.97
CA LYS A 455 -27.75 12.03 4.14
C LYS A 455 -28.99 11.27 3.74
N VAL A 456 -28.82 10.38 2.77
CA VAL A 456 -29.87 9.45 2.33
C VAL A 456 -30.35 8.62 3.52
N SER A 457 -31.63 8.28 3.51
CA SER A 457 -32.32 7.55 4.56
C SER A 457 -32.88 6.23 4.03
N ALA A 458 -33.36 5.36 4.92
CA ALA A 458 -33.99 4.11 4.51
C ALA A 458 -35.24 4.36 3.63
N ASP A 459 -35.94 5.47 3.83
CA ASP A 459 -37.14 5.85 3.06
C ASP A 459 -36.83 6.21 1.60
N ASP A 460 -35.54 6.39 1.26
CA ASP A 460 -35.11 6.64 -0.12
C ASP A 460 -34.88 5.32 -0.90
N PHE A 461 -34.99 4.15 -0.25
CA PHE A 461 -34.69 2.84 -0.85
C PHE A 461 -35.77 1.77 -0.61
N ASP A 462 -36.00 0.95 -1.62
CA ASP A 462 -36.75 -0.31 -1.55
C ASP A 462 -35.77 -1.46 -1.22
N GLY A 463 -35.66 -1.76 0.07
CA GLY A 463 -34.74 -2.76 0.60
C GLY A 463 -35.16 -4.18 0.27
N ASP A 464 -34.25 -4.98 -0.31
CA ASP A 464 -34.51 -6.37 -0.71
C ASP A 464 -33.89 -7.42 0.24
N GLY A 465 -33.18 -7.00 1.29
CA GLY A 465 -32.51 -7.90 2.22
C GLY A 465 -31.42 -8.77 1.60
N LYS A 466 -30.95 -8.43 0.38
CA LYS A 466 -29.98 -9.25 -0.36
C LYS A 466 -28.67 -9.36 0.43
N LYS A 467 -28.16 -10.59 0.60
CA LYS A 467 -26.92 -10.83 1.32
C LYS A 467 -25.77 -10.21 0.56
N THR A 468 -25.11 -9.23 1.17
CA THR A 468 -24.14 -8.38 0.50
C THR A 468 -22.87 -8.29 1.32
N THR A 469 -21.71 -8.49 0.70
CA THR A 469 -20.41 -8.23 1.32
C THR A 469 -19.73 -7.06 0.61
N PHE A 470 -18.70 -6.50 1.24
CA PHE A 470 -17.96 -5.38 0.69
C PHE A 470 -16.50 -5.72 0.47
N HIS A 471 -15.86 -5.04 -0.47
CA HIS A 471 -14.41 -4.90 -0.50
C HIS A 471 -14.08 -3.42 -0.39
N ALA A 472 -13.47 -3.04 0.74
CA ALA A 472 -12.97 -1.69 0.96
C ALA A 472 -11.72 -1.43 0.09
N PRO A 473 -11.80 -0.55 -0.94
CA PRO A 473 -10.64 -0.20 -1.74
C PRO A 473 -9.57 0.43 -0.85
N CYS A 474 -8.31 0.02 -1.04
CA CYS A 474 -7.20 0.53 -0.23
C CYS A 474 -7.06 2.07 -0.25
N HIS A 475 -7.28 2.73 -1.39
CA HIS A 475 -7.26 4.19 -1.49
C HIS A 475 -8.51 4.87 -0.91
N LEU A 476 -9.56 4.12 -0.56
CA LEU A 476 -10.73 4.62 0.17
C LEU A 476 -10.45 4.59 1.67
N CYS A 477 -10.27 3.38 2.23
CA CYS A 477 -10.12 3.21 3.67
C CYS A 477 -8.80 3.83 4.17
N ARG A 478 -7.66 3.55 3.53
CA ARG A 478 -6.36 4.07 3.98
C ARG A 478 -5.97 5.39 3.35
N GLY A 479 -6.34 5.58 2.08
CA GLY A 479 -6.01 6.80 1.33
C GLY A 479 -6.84 8.00 1.77
N LEU A 480 -8.16 7.81 1.94
CA LEU A 480 -9.09 8.87 2.33
C LEU A 480 -9.56 8.78 3.79
N GLY A 481 -9.27 7.69 4.51
CA GLY A 481 -9.77 7.47 5.87
C GLY A 481 -11.25 7.07 5.93
N VAL A 482 -11.83 6.63 4.81
CA VAL A 482 -13.27 6.33 4.72
C VAL A 482 -13.51 4.84 4.95
N HIS A 483 -13.99 4.51 6.15
CA HIS A 483 -14.29 3.12 6.56
C HIS A 483 -15.80 2.86 6.60
N ASP A 484 -16.57 3.67 7.33
CA ASP A 484 -17.93 3.29 7.69
C ASP A 484 -19.00 3.69 6.67
N ALA A 485 -18.79 4.76 5.91
CA ALA A 485 -19.81 5.29 4.99
C ALA A 485 -20.37 4.24 4.01
N PRO A 486 -19.56 3.42 3.31
CA PRO A 486 -20.09 2.38 2.41
C PRO A 486 -20.88 1.30 3.17
N ARG A 487 -20.40 0.90 4.36
CA ARG A 487 -21.04 -0.10 5.23
C ARG A 487 -22.40 0.37 5.71
N ASN A 488 -22.49 1.64 6.11
CA ASN A 488 -23.74 2.26 6.54
C ASN A 488 -24.71 2.45 5.38
N LEU A 489 -24.22 2.82 4.18
CA LEU A 489 -25.07 2.93 2.99
C LEU A 489 -25.70 1.60 2.60
N MET A 490 -24.97 0.49 2.66
CA MET A 490 -25.54 -0.84 2.40
C MET A 490 -26.66 -1.17 3.38
N ARG A 491 -26.47 -0.90 4.68
CA ARG A 491 -27.51 -1.11 5.70
C ARG A 491 -28.71 -0.17 5.49
N THR A 492 -28.46 1.10 5.18
CA THR A 492 -29.49 2.11 4.93
C THR A 492 -30.35 1.75 3.72
N ALA A 493 -29.73 1.21 2.66
CA ALA A 493 -30.43 0.73 1.48
C ALA A 493 -31.08 -0.66 1.65
N GLY A 494 -31.22 -1.15 2.89
CA GLY A 494 -31.94 -2.38 3.22
C GLY A 494 -31.24 -3.67 2.79
N MET A 495 -29.90 -3.68 2.66
CA MET A 495 -29.12 -4.88 2.35
C MET A 495 -28.68 -5.62 3.62
N ASP A 496 -28.58 -6.95 3.57
CA ASP A 496 -28.02 -7.76 4.66
C ASP A 496 -26.49 -7.78 4.53
N TYR A 497 -25.82 -6.77 5.10
CA TYR A 497 -24.36 -6.63 5.05
C TYR A 497 -23.65 -7.70 5.90
N ARG A 498 -22.78 -8.49 5.25
CA ARG A 498 -21.93 -9.52 5.83
C ARG A 498 -20.46 -9.12 5.65
N GLU A 499 -19.76 -8.90 6.75
CA GLU A 499 -18.34 -8.53 6.72
C GLU A 499 -17.47 -9.73 6.30
N ALA A 500 -16.58 -9.50 5.33
CA ALA A 500 -15.60 -10.51 4.91
C ALA A 500 -14.31 -10.42 5.75
N THR A 501 -13.72 -11.58 6.05
CA THR A 501 -12.38 -11.63 6.66
C THR A 501 -11.35 -10.86 5.83
N GLU A 502 -10.50 -10.07 6.48
CA GLU A 502 -9.50 -9.22 5.81
C GLU A 502 -10.12 -8.27 4.77
N GLU A 503 -11.35 -7.77 4.97
CA GLU A 503 -12.11 -6.95 4.01
C GLU A 503 -11.28 -5.83 3.34
N GLU A 504 -10.50 -5.12 4.16
CA GLU A 504 -9.68 -3.97 3.76
C GLU A 504 -8.29 -4.33 3.21
N VAL A 505 -7.93 -5.61 3.13
CA VAL A 505 -6.70 -6.05 2.46
C VAL A 505 -6.86 -5.94 0.94
N CYS A 506 -5.81 -5.48 0.26
CA CYS A 506 -5.78 -5.23 -1.19
C CYS A 506 -6.25 -6.45 -2.02
N CYS A 507 -7.06 -6.21 -3.05
CA CYS A 507 -7.52 -7.24 -3.99
C CYS A 507 -6.47 -7.70 -5.03
N GLY A 508 -5.27 -7.12 -5.02
CA GLY A 508 -4.18 -7.49 -5.93
C GLY A 508 -4.15 -6.76 -7.28
N PHE A 509 -5.10 -5.84 -7.55
CA PHE A 509 -5.14 -5.13 -8.85
C PHE A 509 -3.93 -4.20 -9.06
N GLY A 510 -3.79 -3.18 -8.20
CA GLY A 510 -2.67 -2.22 -8.22
C GLY A 510 -2.41 -1.54 -9.57
N GLY A 511 -3.44 -1.40 -10.42
CA GLY A 511 -3.28 -0.85 -11.77
C GLY A 511 -2.33 -1.70 -12.61
N THR A 512 -1.17 -1.14 -12.96
CA THR A 512 -0.13 -1.84 -13.73
C THR A 512 0.51 -3.00 -12.97
N TYR A 513 0.35 -3.09 -11.64
CA TYR A 513 0.90 -4.18 -10.85
C TYR A 513 0.37 -5.55 -11.29
N SER A 514 -0.95 -5.71 -11.45
CA SER A 514 -1.54 -6.98 -11.91
C SER A 514 -1.09 -7.41 -13.31
N ALA A 515 -0.61 -6.47 -14.13
CA ALA A 515 -0.01 -6.74 -15.44
C ALA A 515 1.47 -7.14 -15.33
N LYS A 516 2.22 -6.54 -14.41
CA LYS A 516 3.66 -6.84 -14.22
C LYS A 516 3.93 -8.07 -13.37
N PHE A 517 3.06 -8.34 -12.39
CA PHE A 517 3.19 -9.42 -11.41
C PHE A 517 1.90 -10.25 -11.35
N PRO A 518 1.52 -10.92 -12.45
CA PRO A 518 0.26 -11.65 -12.55
C PRO A 518 0.11 -12.72 -11.45
N GLU A 519 1.16 -13.49 -11.17
CA GLU A 519 1.15 -14.56 -10.18
C GLU A 519 0.87 -14.02 -8.76
N LEU A 520 1.56 -12.96 -8.36
CA LEU A 520 1.33 -12.32 -7.05
C LEU A 520 -0.07 -11.71 -6.97
N SER A 521 -0.53 -11.05 -8.04
CA SER A 521 -1.89 -10.53 -8.14
C SER A 521 -2.93 -11.66 -8.01
N GLN A 522 -2.71 -12.80 -8.66
CA GLN A 522 -3.59 -13.97 -8.58
C GLN A 522 -3.68 -14.52 -7.17
N GLN A 523 -2.56 -14.67 -6.46
CA GLN A 523 -2.56 -15.17 -5.08
C GLN A 523 -3.33 -14.24 -4.14
N LEU A 524 -3.14 -12.92 -4.28
CA LEU A 524 -3.90 -11.92 -3.52
C LEU A 524 -5.39 -11.96 -3.85
N LEU A 525 -5.72 -12.09 -5.14
CA LEU A 525 -7.11 -12.19 -5.58
C LEU A 525 -7.77 -13.46 -5.05
N THR A 526 -7.10 -14.60 -5.19
CA THR A 526 -7.61 -15.91 -4.74
C THR A 526 -8.02 -15.86 -3.28
N LYS A 527 -7.11 -15.42 -2.41
CA LYS A 527 -7.41 -15.28 -0.98
C LYS A 527 -8.57 -14.30 -0.71
N LYS A 528 -8.63 -13.19 -1.45
CA LYS A 528 -9.74 -12.22 -1.32
C LYS A 528 -11.08 -12.86 -1.69
N LEU A 529 -11.12 -13.62 -2.78
CA LEU A 529 -12.33 -14.29 -3.24
C LEU A 529 -12.76 -15.41 -2.29
N ASP A 530 -11.82 -16.18 -1.73
CA ASP A 530 -12.13 -17.19 -0.72
C ASP A 530 -12.83 -16.57 0.50
N ASN A 531 -12.32 -15.43 0.98
CA ASN A 531 -12.93 -14.70 2.09
C ASN A 531 -14.31 -14.13 1.74
N VAL A 532 -14.51 -13.69 0.49
CA VAL A 532 -15.81 -13.21 -0.01
C VAL A 532 -16.81 -14.36 -0.08
N GLU A 533 -16.44 -15.49 -0.67
CA GLU A 533 -17.32 -16.65 -0.81
C GLU A 533 -17.70 -17.26 0.54
N ALA A 534 -16.78 -17.23 1.51
CA ALA A 534 -17.04 -17.67 2.89
C ALA A 534 -18.12 -16.85 3.62
N THR A 535 -18.45 -15.64 3.16
CA THR A 535 -19.55 -14.85 3.74
C THR A 535 -20.94 -15.39 3.39
N GLY A 536 -21.05 -16.21 2.33
CA GLY A 536 -22.34 -16.62 1.77
C GLY A 536 -23.14 -15.48 1.14
N ALA A 537 -22.49 -14.36 0.82
CA ALA A 537 -23.12 -13.22 0.14
C ALA A 537 -23.47 -13.55 -1.31
N GLU A 538 -24.55 -12.95 -1.78
CA GLU A 538 -25.02 -13.04 -3.17
C GLU A 538 -24.48 -11.88 -4.01
N MET A 539 -24.02 -10.80 -3.36
CA MET A 539 -23.49 -9.60 -3.98
C MET A 539 -22.20 -9.14 -3.29
N LEU A 540 -21.22 -8.72 -4.08
CA LEU A 540 -19.99 -8.07 -3.61
C LEU A 540 -19.95 -6.63 -4.13
N LEU A 541 -19.90 -5.66 -3.20
CA LEU A 541 -19.82 -4.23 -3.52
C LEU A 541 -18.42 -3.67 -3.31
N THR A 542 -18.05 -2.64 -4.08
CA THR A 542 -16.79 -1.90 -3.92
C THR A 542 -16.83 -0.53 -4.59
N ASP A 543 -16.15 0.48 -4.04
CA ASP A 543 -16.16 1.88 -4.54
C ASP A 543 -14.98 2.23 -5.44
N CYS A 544 -14.50 1.24 -6.21
CA CYS A 544 -13.40 1.47 -7.12
C CYS A 544 -13.56 0.60 -8.38
N PRO A 545 -13.64 1.19 -9.58
CA PRO A 545 -13.81 0.44 -10.83
C PRO A 545 -12.62 -0.47 -11.14
N GLY A 546 -11.42 -0.14 -10.67
CA GLY A 546 -10.26 -1.05 -10.77
C GLY A 546 -10.42 -2.29 -9.88
N CYS A 547 -11.02 -2.13 -8.69
CA CYS A 547 -11.36 -3.26 -7.83
C CYS A 547 -12.51 -4.09 -8.43
N VAL A 548 -13.53 -3.45 -9.00
CA VAL A 548 -14.59 -4.13 -9.77
C VAL A 548 -13.96 -5.00 -10.87
N MET A 549 -13.07 -4.44 -11.69
CA MET A 549 -12.38 -5.17 -12.75
C MET A 549 -11.64 -6.42 -12.24
N GLN A 550 -10.94 -6.31 -11.12
CA GLN A 550 -10.19 -7.43 -10.54
C GLN A 550 -11.12 -8.49 -9.95
N LEU A 551 -12.09 -8.08 -9.12
CA LEU A 551 -12.95 -8.98 -8.35
C LEU A 551 -14.01 -9.64 -9.23
N ARG A 552 -14.68 -8.85 -10.09
CA ARG A 552 -15.67 -9.35 -11.06
C ARG A 552 -15.02 -10.31 -12.04
N GLY A 553 -13.83 -9.96 -12.54
CA GLY A 553 -13.06 -10.83 -13.42
C GLY A 553 -12.64 -12.15 -12.78
N GLY A 554 -12.21 -12.12 -11.52
CA GLY A 554 -11.83 -13.33 -10.78
C GLY A 554 -13.02 -14.24 -10.45
N LEU A 555 -14.14 -13.69 -9.97
CA LEU A 555 -15.35 -14.47 -9.69
C LEU A 555 -15.96 -15.06 -10.96
N LYS A 556 -15.89 -14.34 -12.09
CA LYS A 556 -16.27 -14.87 -13.40
C LYS A 556 -15.44 -16.10 -13.78
N LYS A 557 -14.12 -16.08 -13.53
CA LYS A 557 -13.24 -17.22 -13.77
C LYS A 557 -13.48 -18.40 -12.84
N ARG A 558 -14.01 -18.15 -11.64
CA ARG A 558 -14.49 -19.19 -10.70
C ARG A 558 -15.89 -19.70 -11.02
N GLU A 559 -16.55 -19.15 -12.05
CA GLU A 559 -17.96 -19.43 -12.36
C GLU A 559 -18.89 -19.18 -11.15
N SER A 560 -18.48 -18.25 -10.27
CA SER A 560 -19.21 -17.93 -9.05
C SER A 560 -20.50 -17.16 -9.39
N LYS A 561 -21.55 -17.42 -8.60
CA LYS A 561 -22.85 -16.75 -8.76
C LYS A 561 -22.91 -15.38 -8.07
N ILE A 562 -21.86 -15.00 -7.34
CA ILE A 562 -21.79 -13.73 -6.62
C ILE A 562 -21.70 -12.58 -7.62
N GLU A 563 -22.68 -11.67 -7.54
CA GLU A 563 -22.74 -10.48 -8.39
C GLU A 563 -21.79 -9.40 -7.88
N VAL A 564 -20.82 -8.97 -8.69
CA VAL A 564 -19.91 -7.88 -8.30
C VAL A 564 -20.39 -6.56 -8.90
N LYS A 565 -20.61 -5.54 -8.07
CA LYS A 565 -21.09 -4.22 -8.49
C LYS A 565 -20.31 -3.09 -7.83
N HIS A 566 -20.31 -1.92 -8.46
CA HIS A 566 -19.99 -0.70 -7.74
C HIS A 566 -21.16 -0.37 -6.79
N THR A 567 -20.88 0.14 -5.59
CA THR A 567 -21.93 0.40 -4.58
C THR A 567 -23.04 1.30 -5.14
N ILE A 568 -22.68 2.32 -5.93
CA ILE A 568 -23.66 3.20 -6.59
C ILE A 568 -24.68 2.48 -7.48
N GLU A 569 -24.28 1.39 -8.17
CA GLU A 569 -25.17 0.61 -9.01
C GLU A 569 -26.22 -0.09 -8.15
N ALA A 570 -25.81 -0.60 -6.99
CA ALA A 570 -26.69 -1.28 -6.04
C ALA A 570 -27.64 -0.31 -5.32
N LEU A 571 -27.18 0.90 -5.01
CA LEU A 571 -28.00 1.97 -4.44
C LEU A 571 -29.05 2.46 -5.46
N ALA A 572 -28.62 2.79 -6.68
CA ALA A 572 -29.52 3.28 -7.73
C ALA A 572 -30.59 2.24 -8.12
N ALA A 573 -30.24 0.95 -8.13
CA ALA A 573 -31.21 -0.12 -8.40
C ALA A 573 -32.32 -0.24 -7.34
N ARG A 574 -32.08 0.28 -6.13
CA ARG A 574 -33.01 0.24 -5.00
C ARG A 574 -33.67 1.59 -4.73
N ARG A 575 -33.33 2.66 -5.43
CA ARG A 575 -33.86 4.01 -5.14
C ARG A 575 -35.38 4.05 -5.37
N ILE A 576 -36.11 4.67 -4.45
CA ILE A 576 -37.52 5.00 -4.62
C ILE A 576 -37.59 6.31 -5.40
N LYS A 577 -38.17 6.27 -6.61
CA LYS A 577 -38.29 7.47 -7.44
C LYS A 577 -39.21 8.48 -6.78
N LYS A 578 -38.69 9.68 -6.48
CA LYS A 578 -39.53 10.82 -6.09
C LYS A 578 -40.27 11.31 -7.33
N LYS A 579 -41.60 11.47 -7.19
CA LYS A 579 -42.51 11.87 -8.27
C LYS A 579 -42.35 13.32 -8.65
#